data_AF-A0A136J5Y5-F1
#
_entry.id   AF-A0A136J5Y5-F1
#
_cell.length_a   1.000
_cell.length_b   1.000
_cell.length_c   1.000
_cell.angle_alpha   90.00
_cell.angle_beta   90.00
_cell.angle_gamma   90.00
#
_symmetry.space_group_name_H-M   'P 1'
#
loop_
_entity.id
_entity.type
_entity.pdbx_description
1 polymer ?
#
loop_
_entity_poly.entity_id
_entity_poly.type
_entity_poly.pdbx_seq_one_letter_code
_entity_poly.pdbx_strand_id
1 'polypeptide(L)'
;MSRPTPRKNKGAGGGHARTRSQHLQAQAQVVQTSDYESDTPYYMSADAPSAAAHLANRSTMSIRDLNLSVLKRYLPSITDVLFHAVNGVVYTLSYSSMTWERGTVEGTVFVCLQGGHPAQDLGSNACVIVLNRKGLDNFILDLSTVSSIEFQDGLLMFALEDQDSTLDQPRTYGVWTHYDNEVERKDMSEQVRSLWASVRAARAQRQAAGLEYHQQAHDAQMGPALQALGRRLSLSALFGNVA
;
A
#
# COMPACT_ATOMS: atom_id res chain seq x y z
N MET A 1 -2.85 25.91 -69.04
CA MET A 1 -3.29 24.65 -69.67
C MET A 1 -3.42 23.58 -68.59
N SER A 2 -4.62 23.00 -68.50
CA SER A 2 -5.00 21.66 -68.00
C SER A 2 -4.51 21.16 -66.63
N ARG A 3 -5.45 21.09 -65.66
CA ARG A 3 -5.49 20.05 -64.62
C ARG A 3 -6.01 18.74 -65.22
N PRO A 4 -5.69 17.55 -64.66
CA PRO A 4 -6.69 16.90 -63.80
C PRO A 4 -6.12 16.03 -62.65
N THR A 5 -6.89 15.98 -61.55
CA THR A 5 -6.89 14.93 -60.51
C THR A 5 -7.54 13.64 -61.02
N PRO A 6 -7.33 12.50 -60.34
CA PRO A 6 -8.48 11.62 -60.06
C PRO A 6 -8.56 11.09 -58.62
N ARG A 7 -9.79 10.73 -58.27
CA ARG A 7 -10.37 10.40 -56.96
C ARG A 7 -10.83 8.92 -56.99
N LYS A 8 -10.68 8.22 -55.86
CA LYS A 8 -11.58 7.20 -55.23
C LYS A 8 -11.92 5.84 -55.89
N ASN A 9 -11.72 4.80 -55.07
CA ASN A 9 -12.36 3.46 -54.92
C ASN A 9 -13.14 2.80 -56.06
N LYS A 10 -12.85 1.50 -56.24
CA LYS A 10 -13.85 0.41 -56.28
C LYS A 10 -13.22 -0.89 -55.72
N GLY A 11 -13.45 -1.17 -54.44
CA GLY A 11 -13.35 -2.51 -53.89
C GLY A 11 -14.75 -3.12 -53.86
N ALA A 12 -14.95 -4.20 -54.62
CA ALA A 12 -16.17 -5.00 -54.61
C ALA A 12 -15.82 -6.44 -55.05
N GLY A 13 -16.34 -7.42 -54.29
CA GLY A 13 -16.14 -8.85 -54.48
C GLY A 13 -15.50 -9.43 -53.20
N GLY A 14 -16.22 -9.93 -52.21
CA GLY A 14 -17.48 -10.69 -52.27
C GLY A 14 -17.15 -12.15 -51.96
N GLY A 15 -17.26 -12.54 -50.69
CA GLY A 15 -17.02 -13.90 -50.23
C GLY A 15 -17.59 -14.08 -48.82
N HIS A 16 -18.88 -14.40 -48.74
CA HIS A 16 -19.59 -14.70 -47.50
C HIS A 16 -19.29 -16.12 -47.01
N ALA A 17 -19.06 -16.20 -45.70
CA ALA A 17 -19.55 -17.19 -44.74
C ALA A 17 -19.34 -18.69 -44.99
N ARG A 18 -18.64 -19.36 -44.06
CA ARG A 18 -19.16 -20.56 -43.38
C ARG A 18 -18.70 -20.64 -41.92
N THR A 19 -19.67 -20.45 -41.03
CA THR A 19 -19.77 -20.97 -39.68
C THR A 19 -19.44 -22.47 -39.61
N ARG A 20 -18.60 -22.90 -38.67
CA ARG A 20 -18.71 -24.24 -38.07
C ARG A 20 -18.12 -24.28 -36.66
N SER A 21 -18.87 -23.72 -35.72
CA SER A 21 -18.89 -24.19 -34.33
C SER A 21 -19.73 -25.48 -34.33
N GLN A 22 -19.09 -26.65 -34.23
CA GLN A 22 -19.68 -27.90 -33.72
C GLN A 22 -18.65 -29.03 -33.83
N HIS A 23 -17.92 -29.26 -32.74
CA HIS A 23 -17.64 -30.61 -32.25
C HIS A 23 -17.33 -30.54 -30.75
N LEU A 24 -18.36 -30.23 -29.96
CA LEU A 24 -18.48 -30.84 -28.64
C LEU A 24 -18.83 -32.31 -28.90
N GLN A 25 -17.85 -33.19 -28.79
CA GLN A 25 -18.13 -34.60 -28.56
C GLN A 25 -17.03 -35.21 -27.69
N ALA A 26 -17.33 -35.16 -26.39
CA ALA A 26 -17.06 -36.17 -25.39
C ALA A 26 -15.87 -37.12 -25.65
N GLN A 27 -14.73 -36.79 -25.06
CA GLN A 27 -13.86 -37.79 -24.45
C GLN A 27 -13.34 -37.22 -23.12
N ALA A 28 -14.19 -37.31 -22.10
CA ALA A 28 -13.71 -37.39 -20.73
C ALA A 28 -12.98 -38.73 -20.60
N GLN A 29 -11.69 -38.75 -20.96
CA GLN A 29 -10.79 -39.78 -20.49
C GLN A 29 -10.69 -39.59 -18.97
N VAL A 30 -11.51 -40.35 -18.25
CA VAL A 30 -11.38 -40.57 -16.82
C VAL A 30 -9.99 -41.16 -16.63
N VAL A 31 -9.03 -40.30 -16.27
CA VAL A 31 -7.74 -40.76 -15.76
C VAL A 31 -8.08 -41.56 -14.51
N GLN A 32 -7.96 -42.89 -14.62
CA GLN A 32 -8.07 -43.77 -13.48
C GLN A 32 -6.91 -43.43 -12.55
N THR A 33 -7.22 -42.66 -11.52
CA THR A 33 -6.35 -42.51 -10.36
C THR A 33 -6.23 -43.89 -9.74
N SER A 34 -5.04 -44.48 -9.80
CA SER A 34 -4.71 -45.65 -9.00
C SER A 34 -4.93 -45.29 -7.53
N ASP A 35 -5.93 -45.91 -6.90
CA ASP A 35 -6.18 -45.86 -5.47
C ASP A 35 -4.99 -46.49 -4.73
N TYR A 36 -4.01 -45.67 -4.41
CA TYR A 36 -3.01 -45.99 -3.40
C TYR A 36 -3.61 -45.55 -2.07
N GLU A 37 -4.37 -46.44 -1.42
CA GLU A 37 -4.70 -46.31 0.01
C GLU A 37 -3.37 -46.20 0.76
N SER A 38 -2.99 -44.97 1.09
CA SER A 38 -1.94 -44.71 2.06
C SER A 38 -2.55 -44.92 3.43
N ASP A 39 -2.09 -45.98 4.11
CA ASP A 39 -2.26 -46.25 5.54
C ASP A 39 -1.60 -45.13 6.37
N THR A 40 -2.09 -43.90 6.24
CA THR A 40 -1.77 -42.80 7.14
C THR A 40 -2.70 -42.91 8.34
N PRO A 41 -2.18 -43.22 9.54
CA PRO A 41 -3.00 -43.41 10.72
C PRO A 41 -3.80 -42.14 11.04
N TYR A 42 -5.12 -42.29 11.05
CA TYR A 42 -6.17 -41.29 11.28
C TYR A 42 -6.11 -40.51 12.61
N TYR A 43 -5.01 -40.61 13.37
CA TYR A 43 -4.88 -40.03 14.71
C TYR A 43 -4.29 -38.62 14.76
N MET A 44 -3.99 -37.98 13.61
CA MET A 44 -3.56 -36.56 13.57
C MET A 44 -4.64 -35.58 13.06
N SER A 45 -5.85 -36.05 12.73
CA SER A 45 -6.88 -35.21 12.08
C SER A 45 -7.72 -34.35 13.03
N ALA A 46 -7.41 -34.31 14.33
CA ALA A 46 -8.27 -33.63 15.30
C ALA A 46 -7.98 -32.13 15.50
N ASP A 47 -6.84 -31.57 15.07
CA ASP A 47 -6.55 -30.14 15.35
C ASP A 47 -5.55 -29.50 14.36
N ALA A 48 -5.68 -29.80 13.06
CA ALA A 48 -5.03 -28.98 12.04
C ALA A 48 -6.01 -27.90 11.56
N PRO A 49 -5.86 -26.61 11.92
CA PRO A 49 -6.68 -25.56 11.33
C PRO A 49 -6.46 -25.59 9.81
N SER A 50 -7.54 -25.86 9.07
CA SER A 50 -7.44 -26.25 7.68
C SER A 50 -6.82 -25.13 6.83
N ALA A 51 -5.63 -25.40 6.28
CA ALA A 51 -5.05 -24.57 5.22
C ALA A 51 -6.02 -24.39 4.03
N ALA A 52 -6.94 -25.36 3.84
CA ALA A 52 -8.02 -25.33 2.85
C ALA A 52 -9.02 -24.18 3.08
N ALA A 53 -9.40 -23.86 4.32
CA ALA A 53 -10.31 -22.74 4.60
C ALA A 53 -9.66 -21.38 4.28
N HIS A 54 -8.35 -21.23 4.57
CA HIS A 54 -7.60 -20.03 4.20
C HIS A 54 -7.49 -19.86 2.67
N LEU A 55 -7.37 -20.96 1.93
CA LEU A 55 -7.30 -20.94 0.46
C LEU A 55 -8.66 -20.60 -0.17
N ALA A 56 -9.74 -21.20 0.35
CA ALA A 56 -11.11 -20.97 -0.14
C ALA A 56 -11.61 -19.54 0.14
N ASN A 57 -11.24 -18.97 1.29
CA ASN A 57 -11.58 -17.57 1.61
C ASN A 57 -10.77 -16.56 0.78
N ARG A 58 -9.58 -16.97 0.29
CA ARG A 58 -8.75 -16.15 -0.60
C ARG A 58 -9.33 -16.03 -2.01
N SER A 59 -10.03 -17.06 -2.50
CA SER A 59 -10.66 -17.07 -3.83
C SER A 59 -11.87 -16.14 -3.96
N THR A 60 -12.46 -15.70 -2.84
CA THR A 60 -13.62 -14.79 -2.82
C THR A 60 -13.28 -13.36 -2.41
N MET A 61 -12.06 -13.10 -1.93
CA MET A 61 -11.62 -11.76 -1.53
C MET A 61 -11.28 -10.89 -2.75
N SER A 62 -11.68 -9.62 -2.71
CA SER A 62 -11.24 -8.63 -3.69
C SER A 62 -9.73 -8.36 -3.54
N ILE A 63 -9.08 -7.89 -4.62
CA ILE A 63 -7.70 -7.39 -4.58
C ILE A 63 -7.53 -6.31 -3.49
N ARG A 64 -8.55 -5.48 -3.30
CA ARG A 64 -8.59 -4.46 -2.25
C ARG A 64 -8.54 -5.10 -0.85
N ASP A 65 -9.33 -6.14 -0.61
CA ASP A 65 -9.39 -6.84 0.68
C ASP A 65 -8.07 -7.56 0.99
N LEU A 66 -7.45 -8.13 -0.04
CA LEU A 66 -6.14 -8.75 0.07
C LEU A 66 -5.07 -7.71 0.42
N ASN A 67 -5.03 -6.57 -0.28
CA ASN A 67 -4.09 -5.49 0.03
C ASN A 67 -4.30 -4.97 1.46
N LEU A 68 -5.55 -4.75 1.87
CA LEU A 68 -5.88 -4.34 3.24
C LEU A 68 -5.39 -5.36 4.27
N SER A 69 -5.55 -6.66 4.00
CA SER A 69 -5.08 -7.73 4.90
C SER A 69 -3.54 -7.73 5.08
N VAL A 70 -2.80 -7.33 4.03
CA VAL A 70 -1.33 -7.19 4.09
C VAL A 70 -0.95 -5.94 4.87
N LEU A 71 -1.60 -4.81 4.59
CA LEU A 71 -1.34 -3.52 5.25
C LEU A 71 -1.59 -3.58 6.75
N LYS A 72 -2.66 -4.28 7.19
CA LYS A 72 -2.98 -4.49 8.61
C LYS A 72 -1.90 -5.25 9.39
N ARG A 73 -1.00 -5.99 8.73
CA ARG A 73 0.15 -6.65 9.38
C ARG A 73 1.21 -5.63 9.81
N TYR A 74 1.31 -4.51 9.09
CA TYR A 74 2.24 -3.44 9.39
C TYR A 74 1.61 -2.40 10.31
N LEU A 75 0.33 -2.10 10.11
CA LEU A 75 -0.37 -1.08 10.85
C LEU A 75 -1.82 -1.54 11.09
N PRO A 76 -2.11 -2.17 12.23
CA PRO A 76 -3.43 -2.75 12.50
C PRO A 76 -4.58 -1.73 12.55
N SER A 77 -4.27 -0.45 12.78
CA SER A 77 -5.25 0.64 12.82
C SER A 77 -5.82 1.00 11.45
N ILE A 78 -5.26 0.49 10.35
CA ILE A 78 -5.79 0.75 9.01
C ILE A 78 -7.19 0.15 8.88
N THR A 79 -8.14 0.99 8.51
CA THR A 79 -9.52 0.58 8.28
C THR A 79 -9.82 0.45 6.79
N ASP A 80 -9.26 1.31 5.94
CA ASP A 80 -9.53 1.31 4.51
C ASP A 80 -8.34 1.85 3.67
N VAL A 81 -8.30 1.48 2.39
CA VAL A 81 -7.30 1.93 1.41
C VAL A 81 -7.94 2.89 0.43
N LEU A 82 -7.64 4.19 0.51
CA LEU A 82 -8.23 5.18 -0.37
C LEU A 82 -7.64 5.12 -1.77
N PHE A 83 -6.31 5.07 -1.85
CA PHE A 83 -5.59 5.12 -3.10
C PHE A 83 -4.36 4.21 -3.09
N HIS A 84 -3.96 3.71 -4.26
CA HIS A 84 -2.72 2.96 -4.43
C HIS A 84 -2.04 3.28 -5.76
N ALA A 85 -0.70 3.38 -5.75
CA ALA A 85 0.12 3.46 -6.96
C ALA A 85 1.05 2.25 -7.06
N VAL A 86 1.20 1.72 -8.28
CA VAL A 86 1.98 0.50 -8.55
C VAL A 86 3.44 0.65 -8.12
N ASN A 87 4.02 1.83 -8.37
CA ASN A 87 5.40 2.14 -8.01
C ASN A 87 5.53 3.57 -7.49
N GLY A 88 6.28 3.72 -6.40
CA GLY A 88 6.81 4.98 -5.94
C GLY A 88 8.14 4.81 -5.20
N VAL A 89 8.90 5.90 -5.20
CA VAL A 89 10.24 6.01 -4.63
C VAL A 89 10.22 7.09 -3.56
N VAL A 90 10.77 6.78 -2.39
CA VAL A 90 10.91 7.74 -1.29
C VAL A 90 12.22 8.51 -1.46
N TYR A 91 12.13 9.82 -1.28
CA TYR A 91 13.24 10.78 -1.27
C TYR A 91 13.27 11.51 0.07
N THR A 92 14.44 11.99 0.44
CA THR A 92 14.66 12.86 1.61
C THR A 92 15.28 14.17 1.14
N LEU A 93 14.82 15.28 1.71
CA LEU A 93 15.43 16.58 1.41
C LEU A 93 16.69 16.76 2.26
N SER A 94 17.83 16.97 1.60
CA SER A 94 19.07 17.35 2.27
C SER A 94 19.14 18.86 2.35
N TYR A 95 18.99 19.40 3.56
CA TYR A 95 18.97 20.84 3.80
C TYR A 95 20.34 21.51 3.69
N SER A 96 21.44 20.75 3.74
CA SER A 96 22.80 21.26 3.56
C SER A 96 23.07 21.61 2.09
N SER A 97 22.58 20.79 1.16
CA SER A 97 22.75 21.00 -0.28
C SER A 97 21.50 21.54 -0.98
N MET A 98 20.35 21.60 -0.28
CA MET A 98 19.04 21.90 -0.85
C MET A 98 18.70 20.99 -2.04
N THR A 99 19.06 19.71 -1.93
CA THR A 99 18.81 18.71 -2.98
C THR A 99 18.05 17.50 -2.45
N TRP A 100 17.24 16.90 -3.33
CA TRP A 100 16.58 15.63 -3.05
C TRP A 100 17.55 14.46 -3.15
N GLU A 101 17.67 13.71 -2.08
CA GLU A 101 18.43 12.46 -2.02
C GLU A 101 17.47 11.29 -2.20
N ARG A 102 17.79 10.39 -3.12
CA ARG A 102 16.99 9.18 -3.37
C ARG A 102 17.18 8.21 -2.20
N GLY A 103 16.09 7.86 -1.53
CA GLY A 103 16.08 6.88 -0.45
C GLY A 103 16.18 5.43 -0.97
N THR A 104 16.29 4.49 -0.04
CA THR A 104 16.37 3.05 -0.32
C THR A 104 15.02 2.36 -0.48
N VAL A 105 13.92 3.06 -0.13
CA VAL A 105 12.56 2.51 -0.17
C VAL A 105 11.92 2.79 -1.53
N GLU A 106 11.63 1.72 -2.26
CA GLU A 106 10.97 1.75 -3.56
C GLU A 106 9.98 0.59 -3.66
N GLY A 107 8.73 0.90 -4.02
CA GLY A 107 7.72 -0.13 -4.19
C GLY A 107 6.30 0.42 -4.28
N THR A 108 5.32 -0.32 -3.77
CA THR A 108 3.91 0.03 -3.97
C THR A 108 3.45 1.02 -2.91
N VAL A 109 2.85 2.13 -3.35
CA VAL A 109 2.40 3.22 -2.48
C VAL A 109 0.92 3.05 -2.17
N PHE A 110 0.54 3.26 -0.92
CA PHE A 110 -0.82 3.22 -0.42
C PHE A 110 -1.12 4.46 0.42
N VAL A 111 -2.30 5.03 0.23
CA VAL A 111 -2.88 6.06 1.09
C VAL A 111 -4.05 5.43 1.82
N CYS A 112 -3.98 5.39 3.14
CA CYS A 112 -4.89 4.61 3.97
C CYS A 112 -5.59 5.47 5.02
N LEU A 113 -6.85 5.15 5.31
CA LEU A 113 -7.55 5.63 6.49
C LEU A 113 -7.18 4.77 7.70
N GLN A 114 -7.06 5.42 8.84
CA GLN A 114 -6.85 4.79 10.13
C GLN A 114 -8.04 5.09 11.04
N GLY A 115 -8.58 4.05 11.65
CA GLY A 115 -9.62 4.15 12.68
C GLY A 115 -9.02 3.97 14.07
N GLY A 116 -9.50 4.76 15.03
CA GLY A 116 -9.18 4.60 16.44
C GLY A 116 -10.04 3.50 17.10
N HIS A 117 -9.54 2.99 18.23
CA HIS A 117 -10.28 2.15 19.17
C HIS A 117 -11.64 2.82 19.52
N PRO A 118 -12.73 2.09 19.85
CA PRO A 118 -14.08 2.62 20.08
C PRO A 118 -14.25 3.76 21.13
N ALA A 119 -13.17 4.19 21.80
CA ALA A 119 -13.14 5.36 22.67
C ALA A 119 -12.76 6.67 21.94
N GLN A 120 -12.58 6.66 20.61
CA GLN A 120 -11.84 7.69 19.85
C GLN A 120 -12.60 8.22 18.62
N ASP A 121 -13.92 8.37 18.70
CA ASP A 121 -14.83 8.70 17.58
C ASP A 121 -14.77 10.16 17.07
N LEU A 122 -13.70 10.90 17.39
CA LEU A 122 -13.52 12.31 16.96
C LEU A 122 -12.76 12.47 15.63
N GLY A 123 -12.68 11.41 14.82
CA GLY A 123 -12.20 11.47 13.44
C GLY A 123 -11.12 10.44 13.11
N SER A 124 -11.14 9.95 11.87
CA SER A 124 -10.15 9.02 11.34
C SER A 124 -8.81 9.72 11.08
N ASN A 125 -7.71 9.14 11.56
CA ASN A 125 -6.37 9.49 11.08
C ASN A 125 -6.16 8.93 9.66
N ALA A 126 -5.04 9.27 9.03
CA ALA A 126 -4.65 8.69 7.76
C ALA A 126 -3.13 8.57 7.66
N CYS A 127 -2.66 7.62 6.87
CA CYS A 127 -1.23 7.38 6.68
C CYS A 127 -0.89 7.08 5.22
N VAL A 128 0.36 7.38 4.85
CA VAL A 128 0.97 6.98 3.58
C VAL A 128 1.95 5.85 3.85
N ILE A 129 1.85 4.76 3.08
CA ILE A 129 2.71 3.59 3.23
C ILE A 129 3.35 3.27 1.88
N VAL A 130 4.67 3.06 1.86
CA VAL A 130 5.37 2.47 0.71
C VAL A 130 5.90 1.11 1.13
N LEU A 131 5.32 0.06 0.55
CA LEU A 131 5.79 -1.31 0.74
C LEU A 131 7.00 -1.56 -0.16
N ASN A 132 8.16 -1.74 0.45
CA ASN A 132 9.43 -1.87 -0.24
C ASN A 132 9.50 -3.21 -0.99
N ARG A 133 9.90 -3.17 -2.26
CA ARG A 133 10.10 -4.37 -3.09
C ARG A 133 11.53 -4.91 -3.01
N LYS A 134 12.48 -4.09 -2.58
CA LYS A 134 13.92 -4.41 -2.55
C LYS A 134 14.43 -4.78 -1.16
N GLY A 135 13.64 -4.56 -0.12
CA GLY A 135 14.00 -4.81 1.26
C GLY A 135 12.78 -4.96 2.15
N LEU A 136 13.02 -5.19 3.43
CA LEU A 136 11.96 -5.31 4.45
C LEU A 136 11.58 -3.96 5.07
N ASP A 137 12.39 -2.94 4.81
CA ASP A 137 12.22 -1.61 5.36
C ASP A 137 11.15 -0.86 4.57
N ASN A 138 9.93 -0.89 5.11
CA ASN A 138 8.81 -0.12 4.57
C ASN A 138 8.83 1.31 5.12
N PHE A 139 8.35 2.25 4.31
CA PHE A 139 8.10 3.62 4.73
C PHE A 139 6.65 3.75 5.18
N ILE A 140 6.43 4.31 6.36
CA ILE A 140 5.10 4.58 6.92
C ILE A 140 5.15 6.01 7.46
N LEU A 141 4.22 6.84 7.01
CA LEU A 141 4.10 8.24 7.41
C LEU A 141 2.67 8.50 7.89
N ASP A 142 2.53 8.89 9.16
CA ASP A 142 1.26 9.37 9.70
C ASP A 142 1.00 10.82 9.23
N LEU A 143 -0.13 11.06 8.56
CA LEU A 143 -0.48 12.41 8.11
C LEU A 143 -0.79 13.36 9.26
N SER A 144 -1.03 12.85 10.47
CA SER A 144 -1.25 13.67 11.66
C SER A 144 0.02 14.40 12.12
N THR A 145 1.21 13.89 11.78
CA THR A 145 2.53 14.46 12.13
C THR A 145 3.10 15.33 11.01
N VAL A 146 2.37 15.52 9.92
CA VAL A 146 2.79 16.32 8.77
C VAL A 146 2.35 17.77 8.96
N SER A 147 3.29 18.71 8.89
CA SER A 147 3.07 20.15 9.03
C SER A 147 2.60 20.81 7.73
N SER A 148 3.10 20.35 6.58
CA SER A 148 2.66 20.81 5.27
C SER A 148 2.79 19.72 4.20
N ILE A 149 1.92 19.80 3.19
CA ILE A 149 1.98 18.98 1.98
C ILE A 149 2.08 19.88 0.75
N GLU A 150 3.06 19.60 -0.08
CA GLU A 150 3.28 20.26 -1.35
C GLU A 150 3.40 19.24 -2.49
N PHE A 151 3.06 19.67 -3.70
CA PHE A 151 3.17 18.83 -4.89
C PHE A 151 3.82 19.64 -6.00
N GLN A 152 4.98 19.17 -6.46
CA GLN A 152 5.76 19.84 -7.50
C GLN A 152 6.48 18.79 -8.35
N ASP A 153 6.45 18.97 -9.68
CA ASP A 153 7.18 18.13 -10.64
C ASP A 153 6.94 16.61 -10.48
N GLY A 154 5.74 16.22 -10.04
CA GLY A 154 5.37 14.82 -9.80
C GLY A 154 5.88 14.24 -8.47
N LEU A 155 6.50 15.04 -7.62
CA LEU A 155 6.92 14.69 -6.27
C LEU A 155 5.92 15.22 -5.25
N LEU A 156 5.40 14.33 -4.40
CA LEU A 156 4.56 14.68 -3.27
C LEU A 156 5.43 14.86 -2.02
N MET A 157 5.48 16.07 -1.49
CA MET A 157 6.42 16.50 -0.46
C MET A 157 5.67 16.64 0.88
N PHE A 158 6.23 16.06 1.94
CA PHE A 158 5.68 16.04 3.28
C PHE A 158 6.71 16.60 4.25
N ALA A 159 6.47 17.79 4.79
CA ALA A 159 7.26 18.33 5.89
C ALA A 159 6.67 17.81 7.22
N LEU A 160 7.50 17.30 8.12
CA LEU A 160 7.06 16.82 9.42
C LEU A 160 7.03 17.97 10.44
N GLU A 161 6.18 17.83 11.45
CA GLU A 161 6.29 18.60 12.68
C GLU A 161 7.50 18.08 13.46
N ASP A 162 8.51 18.93 13.66
CA ASP A 162 9.65 18.56 14.47
C ASP A 162 9.28 18.71 15.96
N GLN A 163 9.34 17.60 16.71
CA GLN A 163 9.12 17.61 18.16
C GLN A 163 10.42 17.75 18.95
N ASP A 164 11.58 17.50 18.32
CA ASP A 164 12.86 17.44 19.00
C ASP A 164 13.86 18.34 18.26
N SER A 165 13.73 19.64 18.53
CA SER A 165 14.36 20.80 17.88
C SER A 165 15.87 20.90 18.07
N THR A 166 16.58 19.81 17.84
CA THR A 166 18.04 19.78 17.70
C THR A 166 18.48 20.16 16.28
N LEU A 167 17.59 20.04 15.30
CA LEU A 167 17.79 20.48 13.93
C LEU A 167 16.94 21.72 13.67
N ASP A 168 17.55 22.77 13.10
CA ASP A 168 16.88 24.04 12.79
C ASP A 168 15.90 23.90 11.60
N GLN A 169 15.77 22.70 11.02
CA GLN A 169 15.04 22.45 9.78
C GLN A 169 14.20 21.18 9.88
N PRO A 170 12.90 21.24 9.55
CA PRO A 170 11.97 20.13 9.73
C PRO A 170 12.32 18.96 8.81
N ARG A 171 12.17 17.72 9.26
CA ARG A 171 12.41 16.58 8.36
C ARG A 171 11.39 16.57 7.21
N THR A 172 11.87 16.49 5.97
CA THR A 172 11.01 16.49 4.77
C THR A 172 11.22 15.24 3.92
N TYR A 173 10.13 14.57 3.61
CA TYR A 173 10.10 13.40 2.71
C TYR A 173 9.41 13.75 1.40
N GLY A 174 9.89 13.16 0.31
CA GLY A 174 9.28 13.23 -1.00
C GLY A 174 8.87 11.83 -1.44
N VAL A 175 7.66 11.66 -1.97
CA VAL A 175 7.22 10.42 -2.60
C VAL A 175 6.95 10.70 -4.05
N TRP A 176 7.80 10.14 -4.92
CA TRP A 176 7.59 10.20 -6.35
C TRP A 176 6.84 8.95 -6.78
N THR A 177 5.79 9.13 -7.57
CA THR A 177 4.91 8.03 -8.01
C THR A 177 4.83 8.02 -9.53
N HIS A 178 4.99 6.83 -10.11
CA HIS A 178 4.80 6.67 -11.55
C HIS A 178 3.30 6.66 -11.88
N TYR A 179 2.91 7.50 -12.85
CA TYR A 179 1.57 7.53 -13.43
C TYR A 179 1.65 7.64 -14.93
N ASP A 180 0.77 6.92 -15.60
CA ASP A 180 0.60 6.99 -17.05
C ASP A 180 -0.10 8.30 -17.48
N ASN A 181 -0.91 8.87 -16.59
CA ASN A 181 -1.69 10.09 -16.84
C ASN A 181 -1.38 11.17 -15.79
N GLU A 182 -1.12 12.40 -16.25
CA GLU A 182 -0.90 13.57 -15.39
C GLU A 182 -2.16 13.99 -14.63
N VAL A 183 -3.35 13.77 -15.21
CA VAL A 183 -4.64 14.07 -14.56
C VAL A 183 -4.82 13.21 -13.32
N GLU A 184 -4.61 11.89 -13.42
CA GLU A 184 -4.72 10.97 -12.28
C GLU A 184 -3.71 11.29 -11.17
N ARG A 185 -2.52 11.76 -11.55
CA ARG A 185 -1.50 12.19 -10.58
C ARG A 185 -1.95 13.44 -9.83
N LYS A 186 -2.52 14.42 -10.53
CA LYS A 186 -3.06 15.65 -9.92
C LYS A 186 -4.25 15.32 -9.02
N ASP A 187 -5.19 14.51 -9.49
CA ASP A 187 -6.34 14.05 -8.71
C ASP A 187 -5.91 13.32 -7.44
N MET A 188 -4.88 12.45 -7.50
CA MET A 188 -4.32 11.84 -6.29
C MET A 188 -3.75 12.92 -5.36
N SER A 189 -2.93 13.84 -5.87
CA SER A 189 -2.28 14.86 -5.04
C SER A 189 -3.30 15.75 -4.31
N GLU A 190 -4.41 16.09 -4.98
CA GLU A 190 -5.51 16.86 -4.42
C GLU A 190 -6.26 16.06 -3.35
N GLN A 191 -6.54 14.78 -3.61
CA GLN A 191 -7.14 13.89 -2.63
C GLN A 191 -6.28 13.73 -1.37
N VAL A 192 -4.96 13.55 -1.53
CA VAL A 192 -4.04 13.44 -0.37
C VAL A 192 -3.99 14.75 0.42
N ARG A 193 -3.95 15.90 -0.26
CA ARG A 193 -3.99 17.21 0.40
C ARG A 193 -5.30 17.44 1.15
N SER A 194 -6.44 17.09 0.54
CA SER A 194 -7.76 17.18 1.17
C SER A 194 -7.85 16.28 2.41
N LEU A 195 -7.35 15.05 2.29
CA LEU A 195 -7.30 14.09 3.39
C LEU A 195 -6.44 14.59 4.55
N TRP A 196 -5.24 15.10 4.27
CA TRP A 196 -4.37 15.69 5.28
C TRP A 196 -5.04 16.87 6.00
N ALA A 197 -5.70 17.76 5.27
CA ALA A 197 -6.43 18.88 5.86
C ALA A 197 -7.55 18.40 6.82
N SER A 198 -8.27 17.34 6.44
CA SER A 198 -9.27 16.70 7.30
C SER A 198 -8.64 16.10 8.58
N VAL A 199 -7.53 15.37 8.45
CA VAL A 199 -6.80 14.78 9.60
C VAL A 199 -6.30 15.88 10.56
N ARG A 200 -5.77 16.98 10.02
CA ARG A 200 -5.33 18.14 10.83
C ARG A 200 -6.49 18.79 11.58
N ALA A 201 -7.62 19.00 10.92
CA ALA A 201 -8.82 19.54 11.57
C ALA A 201 -9.31 18.62 12.70
N ALA A 202 -9.38 17.30 12.45
CA ALA A 202 -9.76 16.32 13.46
C ALA A 202 -8.76 16.26 14.63
N ARG A 203 -7.45 16.40 14.37
CA ARG A 203 -6.42 16.52 15.41
C ARG A 203 -6.62 17.77 16.26
N ALA A 204 -6.84 18.93 15.65
CA ALA A 204 -7.07 20.18 16.37
C ALA A 204 -8.32 20.11 17.26
N GLN A 205 -9.40 19.48 16.78
CA GLN A 205 -10.61 19.25 17.59
C GLN A 205 -10.34 18.34 18.80
N ARG A 206 -9.57 17.27 18.62
CA ARG A 206 -9.17 16.38 19.73
C ARG A 206 -8.31 17.09 20.76
N GLN A 207 -7.37 17.93 20.32
CA GLN A 207 -6.54 18.75 21.20
C GLN A 207 -7.40 19.76 21.99
N ALA A 208 -8.34 20.43 21.33
CA ALA A 208 -9.28 21.34 21.99
C ALA A 208 -10.19 20.64 23.01
N ALA A 209 -10.54 19.36 22.75
CA ALA A 209 -11.31 18.53 23.68
C ALA A 209 -10.47 17.92 24.82
N GLY A 210 -9.16 18.19 24.88
CA GLY A 210 -8.25 17.63 25.89
C GLY A 210 -8.02 16.12 25.74
N LEU A 211 -8.35 15.54 24.58
CA LEU A 211 -8.14 14.13 24.26
C LEU A 211 -6.80 13.97 23.54
N GLU A 212 -5.70 14.21 24.26
CA GLU A 212 -4.36 13.93 23.73
C GLU A 212 -4.04 12.44 23.86
N TYR A 213 -3.65 11.85 22.73
CA TYR A 213 -3.01 10.54 22.70
C TYR A 213 -1.56 10.74 22.29
N HIS A 214 -0.62 10.32 23.14
CA HIS A 214 0.77 10.11 22.75
C HIS A 214 0.80 8.84 21.90
N GLN A 215 0.44 8.96 20.63
CA GLN A 215 0.92 7.99 19.65
C GLN A 215 2.43 8.22 19.62
N GLN A 216 3.20 7.27 20.15
CA GLN A 216 4.64 7.21 19.88
C GLN A 216 4.76 7.46 18.39
N ALA A 217 5.37 8.60 18.03
CA ALA A 217 5.69 8.87 16.66
C ALA A 217 6.39 7.60 16.19
N HIS A 218 5.73 6.86 15.30
CA HIS A 218 6.49 6.03 14.41
C HIS A 218 7.24 7.05 13.58
N ASP A 219 8.40 7.50 14.11
CA ASP A 219 9.49 8.01 13.30
C ASP A 219 9.47 7.18 12.03
N ALA A 220 9.61 7.81 10.87
CA ALA A 220 9.64 7.15 9.58
C ALA A 220 10.88 6.23 9.46
N GLN A 221 10.93 5.24 10.33
CA GLN A 221 11.96 4.28 10.65
C GLN A 221 11.31 2.91 10.50
N MET A 222 11.81 2.20 9.49
CA MET A 222 11.83 0.75 9.31
C MET A 222 10.63 0.00 9.90
N GLY A 223 9.69 -0.34 9.01
CA GLY A 223 8.48 -1.06 9.33
C GLY A 223 8.68 -2.36 10.16
N PRO A 224 7.59 -2.90 10.73
CA PRO A 224 7.59 -3.96 11.75
C PRO A 224 8.07 -5.35 11.30
N ALA A 225 8.67 -5.50 10.12
CA ALA A 225 9.40 -6.74 9.79
C ALA A 225 10.52 -7.04 10.80
N LEU A 226 11.03 -6.02 11.50
CA LEU A 226 11.94 -6.20 12.64
C LEU A 226 11.25 -6.62 13.96
N GLN A 227 9.92 -6.42 14.08
CA GLN A 227 9.13 -6.80 15.26
C GLN A 227 8.64 -8.26 15.18
N ALA A 228 8.58 -8.84 13.97
CA ALA A 228 8.30 -10.26 13.74
C ALA A 228 9.52 -11.17 14.00
N LEU A 229 10.73 -10.61 14.07
CA LEU A 229 11.86 -11.23 14.78
C LEU A 229 11.68 -10.90 16.26
N GLY A 230 11.52 -11.95 17.07
CA GLY A 230 10.98 -11.90 18.43
C GLY A 230 11.51 -10.76 19.29
N ARG A 231 10.62 -10.26 20.17
CA ARG A 231 10.88 -9.39 21.34
C ARG A 231 12.35 -8.94 21.43
N ARG A 232 12.62 -7.67 21.12
CA ARG A 232 13.88 -7.03 21.47
C ARG A 232 14.09 -7.14 22.99
N LEU A 233 14.79 -8.19 23.42
CA LEU A 233 15.33 -8.31 24.77
C LEU A 233 16.41 -7.22 24.89
N SER A 234 16.25 -6.28 25.82
CA SER A 234 17.33 -5.34 26.10
C SER A 234 18.51 -6.12 26.68
N LEU A 235 19.75 -5.67 26.43
CA LEU A 235 20.96 -6.28 27.03
C LEU A 235 20.86 -6.33 28.56
N SER A 236 20.19 -5.35 29.18
CA SER A 236 19.90 -5.31 30.62
C SER A 236 18.89 -6.37 31.08
N ALA A 237 18.01 -6.87 30.21
CA ALA A 237 17.14 -8.01 30.50
C ALA A 237 17.85 -9.37 30.33
N LEU A 238 18.97 -9.39 29.59
CA LEU A 238 19.76 -10.58 29.29
C LEU A 238 20.92 -10.78 30.28
N PHE A 239 21.47 -9.68 30.79
CA PHE A 239 22.56 -9.66 31.78
C PHE A 239 22.11 -8.83 32.98
N GLY A 240 21.14 -9.35 33.74
CA GLY A 240 20.70 -8.73 34.98
C GLY A 240 21.90 -8.27 35.82
N ASN A 241 21.81 -7.06 36.38
CA ASN A 241 22.83 -6.37 37.17
C ASN A 241 23.76 -7.36 37.91
N VAL A 242 24.97 -7.53 37.38
CA VAL A 242 26.07 -8.06 38.18
C VAL A 242 26.54 -6.89 39.03
N ALA A 243 26.07 -6.88 40.28
CA ALA A 243 26.70 -6.13 41.35
C ALA A 243 28.08 -6.71 41.66
#